data_AF-A0A0T2KTU4-F1
#
_entry.id   AF-A0A0T2KTU4-F1
#
_cell.length_a   1.000
_cell.length_b   1.000
_cell.length_c   1.000
_cell.angle_alpha   90.00
_cell.angle_beta   90.00
_cell.angle_gamma   90.00
#
_symmetry.space_group_name_H-M   'P 1'
#
loop_
_entity.id
_entity.type
_entity.pdbx_description
1 polymer ?
#
loop_
_entity_poly.entity_id
_entity_poly.type
_entity_poly.pdbx_seq_one_letter_code
_entity_poly.pdbx_strand_id
1 'polypeptide(L)'
;MALTPDDVVTKQFQHVRFKEGFDPDEVDDFLDEIVVEWRKTIAENDELKAKLAALESGEAAPVEAAAPIEVPAPVAAAPVIESGAAPAAASAGIIELAQRLHDEHVAEGIAQRDQLVSDAQAQAASILAEAEARGRDEIARLDKERAALESRITELRQFERDYRTQLRSWMEGKLRDLESTTTSSGATPVSAIGL
;
A
#
# COMPACT_ATOMS: atom_id res chain seq x y z
N MET A 1 28.30 -9.74 -6.94
CA MET A 1 27.02 -10.20 -7.54
C MET A 1 27.03 -9.82 -9.01
N ALA A 2 26.39 -10.59 -9.90
CA ALA A 2 26.48 -10.38 -11.36
C ALA A 2 25.54 -9.27 -11.90
N LEU A 3 24.62 -8.78 -11.08
CA LEU A 3 23.78 -7.62 -11.34
C LEU A 3 23.64 -6.80 -10.05
N THR A 4 23.57 -5.49 -10.19
CA THR A 4 23.29 -4.51 -9.13
C THR A 4 21.93 -3.86 -9.36
N PRO A 5 21.31 -3.27 -8.33
CA PRO A 5 20.05 -2.52 -8.51
C PRO A 5 20.16 -1.40 -9.54
N ASP A 6 21.33 -0.77 -9.67
CA ASP A 6 21.55 0.29 -10.65
C ASP A 6 21.67 -0.25 -12.09
N ASP A 7 22.05 -1.52 -12.27
CA ASP A 7 22.06 -2.19 -13.58
C ASP A 7 20.64 -2.46 -14.11
N VAL A 8 19.63 -2.52 -13.22
CA VAL A 8 18.22 -2.70 -13.59
C VAL A 8 17.62 -1.37 -14.04
N VAL A 9 17.90 -0.28 -13.31
CA VAL A 9 17.43 1.07 -13.66
C VAL A 9 17.99 1.54 -15.00
N THR A 10 19.23 1.16 -15.31
CA THR A 10 19.87 1.55 -16.58
C THR A 10 19.54 0.61 -17.74
N LYS A 11 18.72 -0.43 -17.52
CA LYS A 11 18.42 -1.44 -18.52
C LYS A 11 17.38 -0.95 -19.53
N GLN A 12 17.80 -0.82 -20.79
CA GLN A 12 16.88 -0.53 -21.90
C GLN A 12 16.51 -1.79 -22.67
N PHE A 13 15.20 -2.04 -22.80
CA PHE A 13 14.65 -3.14 -23.59
C PHE A 13 14.38 -2.70 -25.04
N GLN A 14 14.48 -3.64 -25.98
CA GLN A 14 14.19 -3.38 -27.40
C GLN A 14 12.68 -3.47 -27.65
N HIS A 15 12.08 -2.43 -28.24
CA HIS A 15 10.64 -2.40 -28.52
C HIS A 15 10.27 -3.30 -29.71
N VAL A 16 9.45 -4.33 -29.48
CA VAL A 16 9.06 -5.30 -30.51
C VAL A 16 7.75 -4.84 -31.17
N ARG A 17 7.79 -4.36 -32.43
CA ARG A 17 6.61 -3.82 -33.14
C ARG A 17 5.70 -4.85 -33.82
N PHE A 18 6.14 -6.10 -33.95
CA PHE A 18 5.49 -7.12 -34.79
C PHE A 18 5.06 -8.39 -34.03
N LYS A 19 5.13 -8.40 -32.69
CA LYS A 19 4.68 -9.49 -31.82
C LYS A 19 3.97 -8.90 -30.61
N GLU A 20 3.06 -9.66 -29.99
CA GLU A 20 2.49 -9.32 -28.68
C GLU A 20 3.66 -9.15 -27.69
N GLY A 21 3.91 -7.90 -27.33
CA GLY A 21 4.94 -7.49 -26.38
C GLY A 21 4.30 -7.05 -25.08
N PHE A 22 5.10 -6.98 -24.03
CA PHE A 22 4.69 -6.36 -22.77
C PHE A 22 4.56 -4.84 -22.94
N ASP A 23 3.62 -4.24 -22.22
CA ASP A 23 3.46 -2.79 -22.18
C ASP A 23 4.71 -2.16 -21.55
N PRO A 24 5.42 -1.23 -22.24
CA PRO A 24 6.60 -0.59 -21.68
C PRO A 24 6.34 0.09 -20.34
N ASP A 25 5.17 0.70 -20.14
CA ASP A 25 4.87 1.42 -18.90
C ASP A 25 4.65 0.46 -17.72
N GLU A 26 4.00 -0.69 -17.96
CA GLU A 26 3.80 -1.74 -16.95
C GLU A 26 5.13 -2.41 -16.55
N VAL A 27 6.03 -2.58 -17.52
CA VAL A 27 7.37 -3.12 -17.27
C VAL A 27 8.19 -2.14 -16.44
N ASP A 28 8.12 -0.84 -16.73
CA ASP A 28 8.86 0.18 -15.97
C ASP A 28 8.36 0.27 -14.52
N ASP A 29 7.03 0.28 -14.29
CA ASP A 29 6.45 0.28 -12.94
C ASP A 29 6.88 -0.95 -12.11
N PHE A 30 6.88 -2.14 -12.73
CA PHE A 30 7.31 -3.38 -12.07
C PHE A 30 8.80 -3.40 -11.75
N LEU A 31 9.64 -2.83 -12.62
CA LEU A 31 11.08 -2.75 -12.39
C LEU A 31 11.42 -1.76 -11.27
N ASP A 32 10.68 -0.66 -11.13
CA ASP A 32 10.83 0.26 -10.01
C ASP A 32 10.52 -0.42 -8.65
N GLU A 33 9.46 -1.22 -8.58
CA GLU A 33 9.13 -2.02 -7.39
C GLU A 33 10.26 -3.00 -7.05
N ILE A 34 10.76 -3.75 -8.04
CA ILE A 34 11.88 -4.68 -7.85
C ILE A 34 13.12 -3.94 -7.33
N VAL A 35 13.47 -2.77 -7.86
CA VAL A 35 14.67 -2.03 -7.44
C VAL A 35 14.57 -1.61 -5.97
N VAL A 36 13.39 -1.17 -5.52
CA VAL A 36 13.15 -0.80 -4.12
C VAL A 36 13.31 -2.02 -3.21
N GLU A 37 12.69 -3.14 -3.54
CA GLU A 37 12.78 -4.38 -2.75
C GLU A 37 14.19 -4.96 -2.73
N TRP A 38 14.91 -4.86 -3.85
CA TRP A 38 16.26 -5.40 -3.94
C TRP A 38 17.26 -4.57 -3.13
N ARG A 39 17.11 -3.23 -3.12
CA ARG A 39 17.88 -2.35 -2.22
C ARG A 39 17.58 -2.63 -0.76
N LYS A 40 16.31 -2.84 -0.41
CA LYS A 40 15.91 -3.23 0.95
C LYS A 40 16.55 -4.56 1.35
N THR A 41 16.50 -5.56 0.48
CA THR A 41 17.09 -6.88 0.72
C THR A 41 18.61 -6.82 0.90
N ILE A 42 19.31 -5.98 0.13
CA ILE A 42 20.75 -5.76 0.30
C ILE A 42 21.04 -5.11 1.65
N ALA A 43 20.30 -4.08 2.03
CA ALA A 43 20.45 -3.42 3.32
C ALA A 43 20.21 -4.38 4.49
N GLU A 44 19.16 -5.20 4.41
CA GLU A 44 18.88 -6.26 5.40
C GLU A 44 19.99 -7.32 5.43
N ASN A 45 20.54 -7.71 4.27
CA ASN A 45 21.64 -8.67 4.21
C ASN A 45 22.92 -8.13 4.85
N ASP A 46 23.22 -6.85 4.61
CA ASP A 46 24.36 -6.17 5.21
C ASP A 46 24.17 -5.98 6.73
N GLU A 47 22.95 -5.66 7.19
CA GLU A 47 22.63 -5.59 8.61
C GLU A 47 22.75 -6.97 9.29
N LEU A 48 22.25 -8.03 8.66
CA LEU A 48 22.37 -9.40 9.17
C LEU A 48 23.83 -9.86 9.20
N LYS A 49 24.61 -9.54 8.17
CA LYS A 49 26.06 -9.80 8.16
C LYS A 49 26.79 -9.00 9.24
N ALA A 50 26.40 -7.75 9.49
CA ALA A 50 26.97 -6.96 10.57
C ALA A 50 26.63 -7.55 11.95
N LYS A 51 25.39 -8.02 12.15
CA LYS A 51 24.96 -8.72 13.37
C LYS A 51 25.72 -10.03 13.55
N LEU A 52 25.87 -10.84 12.49
CA LEU A 52 26.64 -12.07 12.53
C LEU A 52 28.12 -11.79 12.81
N ALA A 53 28.72 -10.78 12.17
CA ALA A 53 30.10 -10.39 12.44
C ALA A 53 30.29 -9.92 13.88
N ALA A 54 29.34 -9.18 14.47
CA ALA A 54 29.37 -8.75 15.87
C ALA A 54 29.21 -9.92 16.86
N LEU A 55 28.38 -10.90 16.50
CA LEU A 55 28.20 -12.14 17.26
C LEU A 55 29.44 -13.06 17.14
N GLU A 56 30.03 -13.16 15.95
CA GLU A 56 31.23 -13.97 15.66
C GLU A 56 32.51 -13.34 16.19
N SER A 57 32.60 -12.00 16.27
CA SER A 57 33.70 -11.30 16.93
C SER A 57 33.65 -11.38 18.46
N GLY A 58 32.61 -11.99 19.02
CA GLY A 58 32.46 -12.20 20.46
C GLY A 58 32.05 -10.93 21.22
N GLU A 59 31.38 -9.97 20.58
CA GLU A 59 30.84 -8.79 21.25
C GLU A 59 29.48 -9.15 21.89
N ALA A 60 29.57 -9.85 23.02
CA ALA A 60 28.47 -10.00 23.93
C ALA A 60 28.17 -8.65 24.62
N ALA A 61 27.09 -8.02 24.17
CA ALA A 61 26.23 -7.05 24.86
C ALA A 61 26.76 -5.61 25.11
N PRO A 62 25.87 -4.59 25.01
CA PRO A 62 26.03 -3.37 25.78
C PRO A 62 25.83 -3.72 27.26
N VAL A 63 26.93 -3.95 27.96
CA VAL A 63 26.96 -3.81 29.43
C VAL A 63 27.21 -2.34 29.70
N GLU A 64 26.19 -1.69 30.23
CA GLU A 64 26.27 -0.34 30.76
C GLU A 64 27.34 -0.28 31.87
N ALA A 65 28.37 0.52 31.63
CA ALA A 65 29.30 1.13 32.58
C ALA A 65 29.78 0.31 33.80
N ALA A 66 30.91 -0.37 33.66
CA ALA A 66 31.85 -0.60 34.76
C ALA A 66 33.23 -0.07 34.36
N ALA A 67 33.70 0.97 35.05
CA ALA A 67 35.00 1.58 34.86
C ALA A 67 36.15 0.64 35.29
N PRO A 68 37.36 0.75 34.69
CA PRO A 68 38.49 -0.11 35.00
C PRO A 68 39.23 0.38 36.25
N ILE A 69 39.49 -0.50 37.22
CA ILE A 69 40.44 -0.24 38.31
C ILE A 69 41.50 -1.35 38.34
N GLU A 70 42.73 -0.86 38.39
CA GLU A 70 44.01 -1.54 38.39
C GLU A 70 44.20 -2.55 39.53
N VAL A 71 45.04 -3.55 39.27
CA VAL A 71 45.60 -4.47 40.26
C VAL A 71 46.67 -3.73 41.08
N PRO A 72 46.60 -3.78 42.42
CA PRO A 72 47.77 -4.31 43.14
C PRO A 72 47.38 -5.18 44.36
N ALA A 73 48.10 -6.27 44.55
CA ALA A 73 48.34 -6.88 45.87
C ALA A 73 49.40 -6.03 46.62
N PRO A 74 49.61 -6.12 47.96
CA PRO A 74 49.25 -7.22 48.88
C PRO A 74 48.82 -6.78 50.31
N VAL A 75 48.76 -7.78 51.20
CA VAL A 75 48.81 -7.80 52.69
C VAL A 75 47.54 -7.64 53.54
N ALA A 76 47.25 -8.77 54.20
CA ALA A 76 47.06 -8.95 55.64
C ALA A 76 45.66 -8.84 56.27
N ALA A 77 45.50 -9.77 57.22
CA ALA A 77 44.55 -9.83 58.32
C ALA A 77 43.13 -10.27 58.00
N ALA A 78 42.88 -11.56 58.23
CA ALA A 78 41.63 -11.97 58.84
C ALA A 78 41.35 -11.10 60.09
N PRO A 79 40.09 -10.75 60.32
CA PRO A 79 39.47 -11.31 61.51
C PRO A 79 38.18 -12.02 61.16
N VAL A 80 38.01 -13.16 61.83
CA VAL A 80 36.77 -13.90 61.96
C VAL A 80 35.69 -12.93 62.44
N ILE A 81 34.60 -12.77 61.69
CA ILE A 81 33.37 -12.17 62.22
C ILE A 81 32.31 -13.28 62.24
N GLU A 82 32.39 -13.97 63.37
CA GLU A 82 31.33 -14.58 64.15
C GLU A 82 29.90 -14.31 63.63
N SER A 83 29.21 -15.43 63.37
CA SER A 83 27.76 -15.54 63.22
C SER A 83 27.06 -14.96 64.45
N GLY A 84 26.86 -13.65 64.47
CA GLY A 84 26.09 -12.94 65.49
C GLY A 84 24.64 -12.79 65.05
N ALA A 85 23.76 -13.62 65.61
CA ALA A 85 22.32 -13.46 65.50
C ALA A 85 21.87 -12.07 66.01
N ALA A 86 21.29 -11.25 65.13
CA ALA A 86 20.49 -10.07 65.47
C ALA A 86 19.57 -9.68 64.29
N PRO A 87 18.40 -9.05 64.57
CA PRO A 87 17.14 -9.71 64.88
C PRO A 87 16.39 -10.16 63.61
N ALA A 88 15.73 -11.33 63.64
CA ALA A 88 14.80 -11.78 62.59
C ALA A 88 13.64 -10.79 62.29
N ALA A 89 13.46 -9.76 63.14
CA ALA A 89 12.49 -8.68 62.95
C ALA A 89 12.90 -7.64 61.88
N ALA A 90 14.21 -7.41 61.67
CA ALA A 90 14.67 -6.43 60.67
C ALA A 90 14.54 -6.99 59.24
N SER A 91 14.78 -8.29 59.04
CA SER A 91 14.56 -8.97 57.76
C SER A 91 13.08 -9.12 57.42
N ALA A 92 12.21 -9.31 58.43
CA ALA A 92 10.75 -9.36 58.22
C ALA A 92 10.21 -8.03 57.67
N GLY A 93 10.67 -6.88 58.19
CA GLY A 93 10.27 -5.56 57.69
C GLY A 93 10.75 -5.26 56.26
N ILE A 94 11.92 -5.79 55.87
CA ILE A 94 12.45 -5.67 54.50
C ILE A 94 11.60 -6.49 53.52
N ILE A 95 11.16 -7.68 53.91
CA ILE A 95 10.28 -8.53 53.07
C ILE A 95 8.91 -7.87 52.88
N GLU A 96 8.33 -7.28 53.93
CA GLU A 96 7.05 -6.57 53.83
C GLU A 96 7.15 -5.34 52.92
N LEU A 97 8.25 -4.59 52.99
CA LEU A 97 8.52 -3.48 52.06
C LEU A 97 8.67 -3.98 50.61
N ALA A 98 9.40 -5.08 50.41
CA ALA A 98 9.57 -5.69 49.08
C ALA A 98 8.25 -6.18 48.48
N GLN A 99 7.36 -6.77 49.30
CA GLN A 99 6.01 -7.17 48.87
C GLN A 99 5.17 -5.96 48.48
N ARG A 100 5.17 -4.88 49.28
CA ARG A 100 4.45 -3.65 48.93
C ARG A 100 4.94 -3.03 47.63
N LEU A 101 6.26 -2.93 47.45
CA LEU A 101 6.85 -2.40 46.21
C LEU A 101 6.50 -3.29 45.01
N HIS A 102 6.49 -4.61 45.20
CA HIS A 102 6.08 -5.54 44.15
C HIS A 102 4.61 -5.34 43.77
N ASP A 103 3.71 -5.27 44.74
CA ASP A 103 2.28 -5.06 44.50
C ASP A 103 2.02 -3.72 43.80
N GLU A 104 2.78 -2.67 44.17
CA GLU A 104 2.74 -1.37 43.50
C GLU A 104 3.17 -1.47 42.03
N HIS A 105 4.31 -2.09 41.74
CA HIS A 105 4.75 -2.29 40.36
C HIS A 105 3.82 -3.19 39.54
N VAL A 106 3.18 -4.18 40.16
CA VAL A 106 2.17 -5.01 39.51
C VAL A 106 0.94 -4.17 39.17
N ALA A 107 0.48 -3.32 40.09
CA ALA A 107 -0.63 -2.42 39.84
C ALA A 107 -0.31 -1.39 38.74
N GLU A 108 0.88 -0.81 38.76
CA GLU A 108 1.38 0.09 37.71
C GLU A 108 1.45 -0.63 36.36
N GLY A 109 1.98 -1.84 36.31
CA GLY A 109 2.07 -2.64 35.08
C GLY A 109 0.70 -3.00 34.51
N ILE A 110 -0.27 -3.33 35.37
CA ILE A 110 -1.66 -3.58 34.97
C ILE A 110 -2.29 -2.30 34.41
N ALA A 111 -2.12 -1.16 35.09
CA ALA A 111 -2.66 0.11 34.63
C ALA A 111 -2.07 0.53 33.28
N GLN A 112 -0.75 0.40 33.10
CA GLN A 112 -0.08 0.70 31.83
C GLN A 112 -0.54 -0.24 30.71
N ARG A 113 -0.68 -1.53 30.99
CA ARG A 113 -1.23 -2.50 30.03
C ARG A 113 -2.64 -2.10 29.61
N ASP A 114 -3.51 -1.80 30.57
CA ASP A 114 -4.91 -1.48 30.29
C ASP A 114 -5.03 -0.18 29.49
N GLN A 115 -4.19 0.81 29.78
CA GLN A 115 -4.07 2.04 28.98
C GLN A 115 -3.62 1.74 27.55
N LEU A 116 -2.55 0.95 27.38
CA LEU A 116 -2.05 0.59 26.04
C LEU A 116 -3.08 -0.20 25.24
N VAL A 117 -3.82 -1.11 25.89
CA VAL A 117 -4.91 -1.87 25.27
C VAL A 117 -6.04 -0.93 24.85
N SER A 118 -6.44 0.03 25.69
CA SER A 118 -7.48 0.99 25.31
C SER A 118 -7.05 1.91 24.17
N ASP A 119 -5.80 2.35 24.15
CA ASP A 119 -5.25 3.19 23.09
C ASP A 119 -5.17 2.42 21.76
N ALA A 120 -4.69 1.18 21.80
CA ALA A 120 -4.65 0.30 20.63
C ALA A 120 -6.05 0.00 20.09
N GLN A 121 -7.03 -0.24 20.97
CA GLN A 121 -8.43 -0.44 20.58
C GLN A 121 -9.05 0.82 19.96
N ALA A 122 -8.78 1.99 20.52
CA ALA A 122 -9.25 3.27 19.95
C ALA A 122 -8.64 3.52 18.57
N GLN A 123 -7.34 3.26 18.40
CA GLN A 123 -6.68 3.37 17.09
C GLN A 123 -7.26 2.38 16.08
N ALA A 124 -7.43 1.11 16.46
CA ALA A 124 -8.04 0.10 15.60
C ALA A 124 -9.47 0.49 15.17
N ALA A 125 -10.28 1.00 16.10
CA ALA A 125 -11.63 1.48 15.81
C ALA A 125 -11.61 2.66 14.83
N SER A 126 -10.65 3.59 14.98
CA SER A 126 -10.51 4.72 14.06
C SER A 126 -10.10 4.30 12.65
N ILE A 127 -9.17 3.34 12.53
CA ILE A 127 -8.72 2.79 11.24
C ILE A 127 -9.87 2.05 10.54
N LEU A 128 -10.63 1.25 11.29
CA LEU A 128 -11.80 0.56 10.73
C LEU A 128 -12.86 1.54 10.26
N ALA A 129 -13.17 2.58 11.05
CA ALA A 129 -14.13 3.60 10.67
C ALA A 129 -13.69 4.38 9.41
N GLU A 130 -12.41 4.72 9.31
CA GLU A 130 -11.85 5.38 8.13
C GLU A 130 -11.85 4.46 6.90
N ALA A 131 -11.46 3.20 7.05
CA ALA A 131 -11.49 2.21 5.97
C ALA A 131 -12.92 1.98 5.46
N GLU A 132 -13.90 1.85 6.36
CA GLU A 132 -15.31 1.73 6.01
C GLU A 132 -15.83 3.00 5.30
N ALA A 133 -15.45 4.19 5.77
CA ALA A 133 -15.83 5.45 5.15
C ALA A 133 -15.28 5.54 3.72
N ARG A 134 -13.98 5.30 3.54
CA ARG A 134 -13.33 5.25 2.22
C ARG A 134 -13.97 4.21 1.30
N GLY A 135 -14.31 3.04 1.83
CA GLY A 135 -15.01 1.99 1.09
C GLY A 135 -16.39 2.43 0.60
N ARG A 136 -17.17 3.10 1.45
CA ARG A 136 -18.49 3.65 1.07
C ARG A 136 -18.36 4.75 0.02
N ASP A 137 -17.37 5.63 0.16
CA ASP A 137 -17.12 6.71 -0.79
C ASP A 137 -16.70 6.18 -2.16
N GLU A 138 -15.85 5.16 -2.20
CA GLU A 138 -15.40 4.53 -3.45
C GLU A 138 -16.57 3.83 -4.17
N ILE A 139 -17.39 3.07 -3.43
CA ILE A 139 -18.59 2.44 -3.99
C ILE A 139 -19.54 3.52 -4.54
N ALA A 140 -19.76 4.60 -3.79
CA ALA A 140 -20.61 5.71 -4.25
C ALA A 140 -20.03 6.41 -5.49
N ARG A 141 -18.70 6.49 -5.64
CA ARG A 141 -18.05 7.00 -6.84
C ARG A 141 -18.28 6.07 -8.03
N LEU A 142 -18.03 4.77 -7.86
CA LEU A 142 -18.22 3.76 -8.89
C LEU A 142 -19.67 3.66 -9.34
N ASP A 143 -20.64 3.76 -8.42
CA ASP A 143 -22.07 3.76 -8.77
C ASP A 143 -22.46 4.99 -9.61
N LYS A 144 -21.90 6.17 -9.31
CA LYS A 144 -22.11 7.38 -10.12
C LYS A 144 -21.51 7.24 -11.52
N GLU A 145 -20.28 6.73 -11.62
CA GLU A 145 -19.61 6.47 -12.89
C GLU A 145 -20.39 5.45 -13.73
N ARG A 146 -20.84 4.36 -13.09
CA ARG A 146 -21.68 3.34 -13.73
C ARG A 146 -22.99 3.95 -14.25
N ALA A 147 -23.70 4.73 -13.44
CA ALA A 147 -24.94 5.38 -13.85
C ALA A 147 -24.72 6.36 -15.01
N ALA A 148 -23.61 7.12 -15.00
CA ALA A 148 -23.25 8.02 -16.09
C ALA A 148 -22.96 7.26 -17.40
N LEU A 149 -22.22 6.15 -17.32
CA LEU A 149 -21.94 5.27 -18.47
C LEU A 149 -23.23 4.63 -19.01
N GLU A 150 -24.12 4.14 -18.14
CA GLU A 150 -25.41 3.58 -18.54
C GLU A 150 -26.31 4.60 -19.24
N SER A 151 -26.34 5.83 -18.74
CA SER A 151 -27.03 6.95 -19.40
C SER A 151 -26.42 7.23 -20.78
N ARG A 152 -25.09 7.28 -20.88
CA ARG A 152 -24.40 7.53 -22.16
C ARG A 152 -24.64 6.41 -23.17
N ILE A 153 -24.64 5.15 -22.74
CA ILE A 153 -24.98 4.01 -23.60
C ILE A 153 -26.42 4.15 -24.13
N THR A 154 -27.36 4.54 -23.28
CA THR A 154 -28.75 4.73 -23.68
C THR A 154 -28.90 5.87 -24.68
N GLU A 155 -28.24 6.99 -24.44
CA GLU A 155 -28.18 8.13 -25.36
C GLU A 155 -27.59 7.74 -26.72
N LEU A 156 -26.47 7.01 -26.75
CA LEU A 156 -25.84 6.55 -27.99
C LEU A 156 -26.73 5.57 -28.78
N ARG A 157 -27.43 4.67 -28.09
CA ARG A 157 -28.39 3.75 -28.74
C ARG A 157 -29.58 4.49 -29.34
N GLN A 158 -30.08 5.51 -28.64
CA GLN A 158 -31.16 6.34 -29.16
C GLN A 158 -30.67 7.17 -30.36
N PHE A 159 -29.49 7.78 -30.25
CA PHE A 159 -28.85 8.50 -31.35
C PHE A 159 -28.66 7.61 -32.58
N GLU A 160 -28.16 6.38 -32.43
CA GLU A 160 -28.00 5.43 -33.54
C GLU A 160 -29.34 5.13 -34.22
N ARG A 161 -30.39 4.87 -33.44
CA ARG A 161 -31.72 4.57 -33.96
C ARG A 161 -32.30 5.76 -34.74
N ASP A 162 -32.18 6.95 -34.17
CA ASP A 162 -32.69 8.17 -34.78
C ASP A 162 -31.90 8.51 -36.04
N TYR A 163 -30.57 8.41 -35.99
CA TYR A 163 -29.70 8.62 -37.15
C TYR A 163 -30.02 7.65 -38.29
N ARG A 164 -30.23 6.35 -38.00
CA ARG A 164 -30.63 5.37 -39.01
C ARG A 164 -31.98 5.69 -39.64
N THR A 165 -32.94 6.13 -38.82
CA THR A 165 -34.29 6.50 -39.30
C THR A 165 -34.22 7.76 -40.17
N GLN A 166 -33.48 8.77 -39.74
CA GLN A 166 -33.26 10.01 -40.49
C GLN A 166 -32.53 9.74 -41.80
N LEU A 167 -31.48 8.92 -41.79
CA LEU A 167 -30.73 8.55 -42.99
C LEU A 167 -31.62 7.80 -43.99
N ARG A 168 -32.44 6.85 -43.53
CA ARG A 168 -33.41 6.16 -44.38
C ARG A 168 -34.42 7.12 -45.01
N SER A 169 -35.05 7.96 -44.19
CA SER A 169 -36.02 8.96 -44.67
C SER A 169 -35.39 9.93 -45.68
N TRP A 170 -34.15 10.35 -45.44
CA TRP A 170 -33.41 11.22 -46.36
C TRP A 170 -33.13 10.52 -47.69
N MET A 171 -32.66 9.27 -47.67
CA MET A 171 -32.42 8.49 -48.90
C MET A 171 -33.72 8.24 -49.68
N GLU A 172 -34.81 7.86 -49.01
CA GLU A 172 -36.12 7.67 -49.63
C GLU A 172 -36.67 8.97 -50.24
N GLY A 173 -36.47 10.10 -49.56
CA GLY A 173 -36.79 11.43 -50.08
C GLY A 173 -36.01 11.76 -51.35
N LYS A 174 -34.70 11.50 -51.35
CA LYS A 174 -33.84 11.70 -52.53
C LYS A 174 -34.22 10.80 -53.71
N LEU A 175 -34.56 9.53 -53.46
CA LEU A 175 -35.07 8.65 -54.52
C LEU A 175 -36.38 9.17 -55.11
N ARG A 176 -37.33 9.61 -54.27
CA ARG A 176 -38.62 10.15 -54.74
C ARG A 176 -38.46 11.41 -55.57
N ASP A 177 -37.54 12.29 -55.19
CA ASP A 177 -37.21 13.51 -55.94
C ASP A 177 -36.64 13.18 -57.34
N LEU A 178 -35.73 12.20 -57.42
CA LEU A 178 -35.19 11.70 -58.69
C LEU A 178 -36.25 11.05 -59.60
N GLU A 179 -37.15 10.26 -59.02
CA GLU A 179 -38.28 9.65 -59.75
C GLU A 179 -39.23 10.72 -60.29
N SER A 180 -39.51 11.75 -59.49
CA SER A 180 -40.35 12.88 -59.92
C SER A 180 -39.68 13.72 -61.01
N THR A 181 -38.37 13.94 -60.93
CA THR A 181 -37.58 14.65 -61.95
C THR A 181 -37.56 13.88 -63.27
N THR A 182 -37.43 12.55 -63.20
CA THR A 182 -37.47 11.66 -64.38
C THR A 182 -38.86 11.67 -65.02
N THR A 183 -39.92 11.54 -64.22
CA THR A 183 -41.31 11.56 -64.71
C THR A 183 -41.67 12.91 -65.32
N SER A 184 -41.28 14.03 -64.68
CA SER A 184 -41.49 15.38 -65.21
C SER A 184 -40.74 15.61 -66.52
N SER A 185 -39.55 15.03 -66.70
CA SER A 185 -38.80 15.12 -67.96
C SER A 185 -39.45 14.30 -69.08
N GLY A 186 -40.12 13.19 -68.76
CA GLY A 186 -40.88 12.39 -69.74
C GLY A 186 -42.27 12.95 -70.06
N ALA A 187 -42.82 13.81 -69.19
CA ALA A 187 -44.19 14.29 -69.26
C ALA A 187 -44.37 15.65 -69.96
N THR A 188 -43.34 16.25 -70.57
CA THR A 188 -43.57 17.40 -71.48
C THR A 188 -44.35 16.88 -72.69
N PRO A 189 -45.66 17.20 -72.84
CA PRO A 189 -46.35 16.85 -74.06
C PRO A 189 -45.68 17.66 -75.16
N VAL A 190 -45.16 16.98 -76.19
CA VAL A 190 -44.87 17.65 -77.46
C VAL A 190 -46.22 18.14 -77.96
N SER A 191 -46.57 19.38 -77.61
CA SER A 191 -47.77 20.04 -78.12
C SER A 191 -47.62 20.10 -79.62
N ALA A 192 -48.30 19.18 -80.29
CA ALA A 192 -48.64 19.25 -81.69
C ALA A 192 -49.54 20.48 -81.91
N ILE A 193 -48.91 21.65 -81.96
CA ILE A 193 -49.37 22.82 -82.72
C ILE A 193 -48.90 22.50 -84.15
N GLY A 194 -49.74 22.25 -85.16
CA GLY A 194 -51.04 22.84 -85.42
C GLY A 194 -50.88 23.97 -86.45
N LEU A 195 -50.48 23.63 -87.68
CA LEU A 195 -50.79 24.23 -89.00
C LEU A 195 -49.73 23.87 -90.05
#